data_AF-A0A4R0FIG5-F1
#
_entry.id   AF-A0A4R0FIG5-F1
#
_cell.length_a   1.000
_cell.length_b   1.000
_cell.length_c   1.000
_cell.angle_alpha   90.00
_cell.angle_beta   90.00
_cell.angle_gamma   90.00
#
_symmetry.space_group_name_H-M   'P 1'
#
loop_
_entity.id
_entity.type
_entity.pdbx_description
1 polymer ?
#
loop_
_entity_poly.entity_id
_entity_poly.type
_entity_poly.pdbx_seq_one_letter_code
_entity_poly.pdbx_strand_id
1 'polypeptide(L)'
;MSTLKDLNKHLFDQLDRLAKADKDSLDSEVKRAQVISQVSEQIVDAHKTQLEAVKLVAQYKGLNSNQEAPQIAVGDMNLEV
;
A
#
# COMPACT_ATOMS: atom_id res chain seq x y z
N MET A 1 1.09 -10.41 7.18
CA MET A 1 0.67 -9.00 7.04
C MET A 1 1.51 -8.38 5.93
N SER A 2 0.88 -7.74 4.95
CA SER A 2 1.57 -7.12 3.81
C SER A 2 2.02 -5.71 4.18
N THR A 3 3.31 -5.41 4.03
CA THR A 3 3.95 -4.12 4.38
C THR A 3 4.23 -3.26 3.14
N LEU A 4 4.59 -1.99 3.32
CA LEU A 4 5.11 -1.15 2.22
C LEU A 4 6.37 -1.74 1.56
N LYS A 5 7.17 -2.50 2.31
CA LYS A 5 8.33 -3.24 1.77
C LYS A 5 7.87 -4.36 0.84
N ASP A 6 6.80 -5.08 1.21
CA ASP A 6 6.23 -6.13 0.36
C ASP A 6 5.59 -5.53 -0.89
N LEU A 7 4.91 -4.39 -0.76
CA LEU A 7 4.39 -3.64 -1.91
C LEU A 7 5.51 -3.25 -2.89
N ASN A 8 6.61 -2.71 -2.37
CA ASN A 8 7.76 -2.33 -3.18
C ASN A 8 8.35 -3.54 -3.92
N LYS A 9 8.50 -4.68 -3.23
CA LYS A 9 8.92 -5.93 -3.86
C LYS A 9 7.97 -6.34 -4.99
N HIS A 10 6.65 -6.32 -4.75
CA HIS A 10 5.67 -6.70 -5.77
C HIS A 10 5.67 -5.80 -6.99
N LEU A 11 5.93 -4.49 -6.82
CA LEU A 11 6.08 -3.54 -7.92
C LEU A 11 7.30 -3.88 -8.78
N PHE A 12 8.45 -4.17 -8.16
CA PHE A 12 9.63 -4.62 -8.90
C PHE A 12 9.41 -5.96 -9.61
N ASP A 13 8.71 -6.90 -8.97
CA ASP A 13 8.35 -8.17 -9.61
C ASP A 13 7.47 -7.93 -10.87
N GLN A 14 6.59 -6.92 -10.89
CA GLN A 14 5.82 -6.59 -12.10
C GLN A 14 6.68 -6.01 -13.22
N LEU A 15 7.69 -5.19 -12.88
CA LEU A 15 8.64 -4.67 -13.87
C LEU A 15 9.44 -5.80 -14.51
N ASP A 16 9.90 -6.76 -13.71
CA ASP A 16 10.62 -7.93 -14.21
C ASP A 16 9.76 -8.79 -15.14
N ARG A 17 8.48 -8.95 -14.83
CA ARG A 17 7.53 -9.68 -15.68
C ARG A 17 7.31 -8.98 -17.00
N LEU A 18 7.07 -7.66 -16.96
CA LEU A 18 6.87 -6.86 -18.16
C LEU A 18 8.11 -6.91 -19.08
N ALA A 19 9.31 -6.83 -18.50
CA ALA A 19 10.56 -6.93 -19.24
C ALA A 19 10.80 -8.30 -19.89
N LYS A 20 10.19 -9.36 -19.34
CA LYS A 20 10.29 -10.74 -19.84
C LYS A 20 9.10 -11.15 -20.71
N ALA A 21 8.12 -10.27 -20.92
CA ALA A 21 6.94 -10.58 -21.70
C ALA A 21 7.29 -10.78 -23.18
N ASP A 22 6.75 -11.86 -23.76
CA ASP A 22 6.79 -12.08 -25.19
C ASP A 22 5.66 -11.28 -25.89
N LYS A 23 5.67 -11.29 -27.22
CA LYS A 23 4.73 -10.49 -28.02
C LYS A 23 3.26 -10.83 -27.75
N ASP A 24 2.97 -12.09 -27.46
CA ASP A 24 1.61 -12.60 -27.27
C ASP A 24 1.09 -12.26 -25.86
N SER A 25 1.97 -12.20 -24.86
CA SER A 25 1.63 -11.86 -23.47
C SER A 25 1.77 -10.37 -23.13
N LEU A 26 2.49 -9.58 -23.93
CA LEU A 26 2.83 -8.19 -23.64
C LEU A 26 1.61 -7.33 -23.29
N ASP A 27 0.53 -7.40 -24.08
CA ASP A 27 -0.69 -6.61 -23.82
C ASP A 27 -1.33 -6.95 -22.46
N SER A 28 -1.32 -8.24 -22.10
CA SER A 28 -1.85 -8.70 -20.81
C SER A 28 -0.98 -8.26 -19.63
N GLU A 29 0.34 -8.28 -19.80
CA GLU A 29 1.29 -7.86 -18.76
C GLU A 29 1.32 -6.33 -18.60
N VAL A 30 1.13 -5.57 -19.68
CA VAL A 30 0.93 -4.11 -19.61
C VAL A 30 -0.34 -3.78 -18.82
N LYS A 31 -1.48 -4.41 -19.14
CA LYS A 31 -2.74 -4.20 -18.41
C LYS A 31 -2.60 -4.56 -16.94
N ARG A 32 -1.93 -5.69 -16.64
CA ARG A 32 -1.65 -6.10 -15.26
C ARG A 32 -0.79 -5.07 -14.53
N ALA A 33 0.32 -4.64 -15.12
CA ALA A 33 1.21 -3.66 -14.52
C ALA A 33 0.47 -2.35 -14.22
N GLN A 34 -0.42 -1.92 -15.13
CA GLN A 34 -1.24 -0.73 -14.94
C GLN A 34 -2.22 -0.88 -13.76
N VAL A 35 -2.96 -1.99 -13.69
CA VAL A 35 -3.89 -2.26 -12.57
C VAL A 35 -3.13 -2.35 -11.24
N ILE A 36 -2.01 -3.05 -11.20
CA ILE A 36 -1.18 -3.15 -9.99
C ILE A 36 -0.66 -1.78 -9.57
N SER A 37 -0.20 -0.95 -10.50
CA SER A 37 0.24 0.41 -10.21
C SER A 37 -0.88 1.24 -9.58
N GLN A 38 -2.09 1.18 -10.13
CA GLN A 38 -3.25 1.91 -9.62
C GLN A 38 -3.62 1.48 -8.20
N VAL A 39 -3.69 0.18 -7.93
CA VAL A 39 -3.96 -0.33 -6.58
C VAL A 39 -2.83 0.05 -5.61
N SER A 40 -1.59 0.02 -6.07
CA SER A 40 -0.43 0.41 -5.26
C SER A 40 -0.47 1.87 -4.84
N GLU A 41 -0.93 2.76 -5.73
CA GLU A 41 -1.15 4.18 -5.41
C GLU A 41 -2.18 4.35 -4.29
N GLN A 42 -3.31 3.63 -4.36
CA GLN A 42 -4.33 3.66 -3.31
C GLN A 42 -3.80 3.17 -1.94
N ILE A 43 -2.95 2.14 -1.94
CA ILE A 43 -2.30 1.65 -0.72
C ILE A 43 -1.36 2.72 -0.13
N VAL A 44 -0.55 3.37 -0.98
CA VAL A 44 0.35 4.44 -0.55
C VAL A 44 -0.43 5.61 0.04
N ASP A 45 -1.55 5.99 -0.56
CA ASP A 45 -2.40 7.09 -0.07
C ASP A 45 -3.08 6.76 1.26
N ALA A 46 -3.51 5.52 1.47
CA ALA A 46 -3.95 5.06 2.77
C ALA A 46 -2.84 5.19 3.83
N HIS A 47 -1.62 4.75 3.52
CA HIS A 47 -0.47 4.89 4.44
C HIS A 47 -0.07 6.36 4.70
N LYS A 48 -0.21 7.26 3.71
CA LYS A 48 -0.04 8.71 3.93
C LYS A 48 -1.08 9.24 4.93
N THR A 49 -2.33 8.84 4.78
CA THR A 49 -3.43 9.21 5.69
C THR A 49 -3.13 8.73 7.11
N GLN A 50 -2.67 7.49 7.26
CA GLN A 50 -2.20 6.95 8.54
C GLN A 50 -1.07 7.79 9.14
N LEU A 51 -0.07 8.15 8.33
CA LEU A 51 1.05 8.98 8.77
C LEU A 51 0.59 10.38 9.22
N GLU A 52 -0.36 10.99 8.52
CA GLU A 52 -0.95 12.27 8.90
C GLU A 52 -1.66 12.20 10.25
N ALA A 53 -2.44 11.14 10.49
CA ALA A 53 -3.07 10.90 11.78
C ALA A 53 -2.04 10.73 12.91
N VAL A 54 -0.94 10.01 12.67
CA VAL A 54 0.18 9.92 13.64
C VAL A 54 0.79 11.29 13.91
N LYS A 55 1.05 12.09 12.87
CA LYS A 55 1.61 13.45 13.02
C LYS A 55 0.67 14.35 13.83
N LEU A 56 -0.63 14.27 13.59
CA LEU A 56 -1.64 15.05 14.32
C LEU A 56 -1.60 14.69 15.81
N VAL A 57 -1.60 13.39 16.11
CA VAL A 57 -1.51 12.89 17.49
C VAL A 57 -0.21 13.35 18.16
N ALA A 58 0.92 13.24 17.46
CA ALA A 58 2.22 13.72 17.94
C ALA A 58 2.22 15.22 18.26
N GLN A 59 1.59 16.03 17.40
CA GLN A 59 1.53 17.48 17.54
C GLN A 59 0.74 17.91 18.77
N TYR A 60 -0.40 17.28 19.04
CA TYR A 60 -1.33 17.71 20.09
C TYR A 60 -1.19 16.96 21.41
N LYS A 61 -0.72 15.72 21.40
CA LYS A 61 -0.60 14.87 22.60
C LYS A 61 0.84 14.44 22.90
N GLY A 62 1.79 14.73 22.01
CA GLY A 62 3.14 14.16 22.07
C GLY A 62 3.18 12.71 21.57
N LEU A 63 4.38 12.20 21.35
CA LEU A 63 4.63 10.78 21.08
C LEU A 63 4.97 10.06 22.39
N ASN A 64 4.27 8.98 22.70
CA ASN A 64 4.62 8.06 23.76
C ASN A 64 5.04 6.70 23.18
N SER A 65 5.84 5.93 23.91
CA SER A 65 6.35 4.63 23.45
C SER A 65 5.27 3.56 23.28
N ASN A 66 4.06 3.82 23.79
CA ASN A 66 2.90 2.94 23.69
C ASN A 66 1.90 3.43 22.63
N GLN A 67 2.28 4.42 21.81
CA GLN A 67 1.39 5.05 20.86
C GLN A 67 1.44 4.24 19.56
N GLU A 68 0.44 3.40 19.39
CA GLU A 68 0.27 2.68 18.15
C GLU A 68 -0.19 3.65 17.06
N ALA A 69 0.44 3.57 15.89
CA ALA A 69 -0.09 4.26 14.72
C ALA A 69 -1.51 3.75 14.46
N PRO A 70 -2.49 4.63 14.18
CA PRO A 70 -3.84 4.20 13.87
C PRO A 70 -3.78 3.22 12.70
N GLN A 71 -4.23 1.99 12.89
CA GLN A 71 -4.21 1.01 11.81
C GLN A 71 -5.34 1.32 10.85
N ILE A 72 -5.02 1.38 9.56
CA ILE A 72 -6.04 1.38 8.50
C ILE A 72 -6.10 -0.05 7.99
N ALA A 73 -6.69 -0.96 8.76
CA ALA A 73 -7.05 -2.25 8.19
C ALA A 73 -8.37 -2.09 7.43
N VAL A 74 -8.44 -2.67 6.22
CA VAL A 74 -9.70 -2.81 5.47
C VAL A 74 -10.76 -3.61 6.28
N GLY A 75 -10.35 -4.29 7.36
CA GLY A 75 -11.21 -4.97 8.34
C GLY A 75 -11.43 -4.25 9.68
N ASP A 76 -10.90 -3.04 9.89
CA ASP A 76 -11.08 -2.26 11.14
C ASP A 76 -12.29 -1.30 11.08
N MET A 77 -13.14 -1.42 10.04
CA MET A 77 -14.55 -1.07 10.21
C MET A 77 -15.14 -2.09 11.18
N ASN A 78 -15.13 -1.75 12.47
CA ASN A 78 -15.87 -2.44 13.52
C ASN A 78 -17.33 -2.64 13.06
N LEU A 79 -17.61 -3.77 12.39
CA LEU A 79 -18.91 -4.41 12.40
C LEU A 79 -18.99 -5.16 13.73
N GLU A 80 -19.18 -4.39 14.81
CA GLU A 80 -19.79 -4.97 15.99
C GLU A 80 -21.24 -5.31 15.62
N VAL A 81 -21.52 -6.61 15.51
CA VAL A 81 -22.86 -7.17 15.67
C VAL A 81 -23.02 -7.54 17.13
#